data_AF-A0A843I9C3-F1
#
_entry.id   AF-A0A843I9C3-F1
#
_cell.length_a   1.000
_cell.length_b   1.000
_cell.length_c   1.000
_cell.angle_alpha   90.00
_cell.angle_beta   90.00
_cell.angle_gamma   90.00
#
_symmetry.space_group_name_H-M   'P 1'
#
loop_
_entity.id
_entity.type
_entity.pdbx_description
1 polymer ?
#
loop_
_entity_poly.entity_id
_entity_poly.type
_entity_poly.pdbx_seq_one_letter_code
_entity_poly.pdbx_strand_id
1 'polypeptide(L)'
;IRFGNFLLDRYRITALIDLPMRLFDALISTVILLAEKERDESKRENNVVTLIRIPPEVQDVEGVLSCIEGSFNPDGSLGNKLDECKRKFGIYYKTIKQSEIPRNRKWIELFSDANDIINKLSTNKNIVKLEEYFIPSRGNSIWGVWAIHNRKRPDLGAEDFFYFNERKAKQWFSGNMDCLVPAITSSSKINTFKFTNKDWEELKKKDKDVYIFICHHKRTNLPNYVKEYINWGESGECRTKIRETRGGGKKCNEADASKAREKISGLFYGWYDLGGYVPTPIMTIYQPRYHPQFFLCEMPSVTYHAIITLIPKMPVKTSFIYDPVKDFLEKMPEKERKAFDIKMNLSLDEKEIKALLAYMNSTFAWLWLELKSRYIPTGPLGLEVSVLREMPLLDVKRIDRKHVEELAQLFDKLEERARQLQGKTKRSMFMELRPIFREIDLKINEILNLGEDVDRLWDLAVEMMERRIKGTGKVSRPGDISLDEEEERPKRKKGGSGSTPLDIFM
;
A
#
# COMPACT_ATOMS: atom_id res chain seq x y z
N ILE A 1 -1.43 6.77 -19.29
CA ILE A 1 -0.61 8.01 -19.41
C ILE A 1 -0.12 8.21 -20.84
N ARG A 2 0.85 7.45 -21.36
CA ARG A 2 1.37 7.65 -22.74
C ARG A 2 0.28 7.63 -23.83
N PHE A 3 -0.64 6.68 -23.77
CA PHE A 3 -1.76 6.61 -24.71
C PHE A 3 -2.70 7.83 -24.59
N GLY A 4 -3.00 8.28 -23.37
CA GLY A 4 -3.79 9.49 -23.15
C GLY A 4 -3.13 10.74 -23.74
N ASN A 5 -1.81 10.89 -23.58
CA ASN A 5 -1.07 12.00 -24.20
C ASN A 5 -1.13 11.93 -25.72
N PHE A 6 -0.96 10.75 -26.31
CA PHE A 6 -1.13 10.55 -27.74
C PHE A 6 -2.52 11.00 -28.24
N LEU A 7 -3.58 10.72 -27.48
CA LEU A 7 -4.93 11.17 -27.82
C LEU A 7 -5.04 12.71 -27.79
N LEU A 8 -4.56 13.35 -26.72
CA LEU A 8 -4.60 14.82 -26.58
C LEU A 8 -3.79 15.54 -27.67
N ASP A 9 -2.72 14.92 -28.16
CA ASP A 9 -1.83 15.52 -29.16
C ASP A 9 -2.40 15.44 -30.59
N ARG A 10 -3.38 14.57 -30.84
CA ARG A 10 -3.78 14.19 -32.21
C ARG A 10 -5.29 14.23 -32.46
N TYR A 11 -6.11 14.24 -31.42
CA TYR A 11 -7.56 14.10 -31.53
C TYR A 11 -8.30 15.18 -30.76
N ARG A 12 -9.40 15.66 -31.34
CA ARG A 12 -10.45 16.37 -30.63
C ARG A 12 -11.36 15.32 -30.00
N ILE A 13 -11.42 15.29 -28.67
CA ILE A 13 -12.16 14.27 -27.92
C ILE A 13 -13.56 14.80 -27.62
N THR A 14 -14.58 14.17 -28.17
CA THR A 14 -15.97 14.54 -27.90
C THR A 14 -16.42 14.01 -26.54
N ALA A 15 -16.18 12.72 -26.30
CA ALA A 15 -16.61 12.09 -25.07
C ALA A 15 -15.71 10.94 -24.64
N LEU A 16 -15.68 10.73 -23.32
CA LEU A 16 -15.20 9.50 -22.72
C LEU A 16 -16.36 8.90 -21.92
N ILE A 17 -16.73 7.66 -22.20
CA ILE A 17 -17.85 6.98 -21.56
C ILE A 17 -17.32 5.77 -20.82
N ASP A 18 -17.29 5.85 -19.49
CA ASP A 18 -16.83 4.81 -18.59
C ASP A 18 -17.94 3.79 -18.33
N LEU A 19 -17.67 2.55 -18.73
CA LEU A 19 -18.53 1.38 -18.56
C LEU A 19 -17.90 0.47 -17.49
N PRO A 20 -18.51 0.37 -16.30
CA PRO A 20 -18.05 -0.58 -15.30
C PRO A 20 -18.14 -2.03 -15.81
N MET A 21 -17.33 -2.88 -15.19
CA MET A 21 -17.38 -4.32 -15.40
C MET A 21 -18.80 -4.85 -15.13
N ARG A 22 -19.25 -5.81 -15.95
CA ARG A 22 -20.55 -6.54 -15.88
C ARG A 22 -21.72 -5.95 -16.68
N LEU A 23 -21.58 -4.81 -17.36
CA LEU A 23 -22.63 -4.32 -18.25
C LEU A 23 -22.79 -5.15 -19.55
N PHE A 24 -21.75 -5.88 -19.98
CA PHE A 24 -21.76 -6.62 -21.25
C PHE A 24 -21.25 -8.07 -21.13
N ASP A 25 -21.36 -8.70 -19.95
CA ASP A 25 -20.59 -9.90 -19.60
C ASP A 25 -19.06 -9.73 -19.78
N ALA A 26 -18.60 -8.49 -19.96
CA ALA A 26 -17.21 -8.16 -20.21
C ALA A 26 -16.35 -8.42 -18.96
N LEU A 27 -15.26 -9.15 -19.17
CA LEU A 27 -14.26 -9.50 -18.15
C LEU A 27 -13.39 -8.31 -17.72
N ILE A 28 -13.53 -7.14 -18.36
CA ILE A 28 -12.75 -5.93 -18.10
C ILE A 28 -13.62 -4.68 -18.10
N SER A 29 -13.23 -3.67 -17.31
CA SER A 29 -13.81 -2.33 -17.39
C SER A 29 -13.48 -1.71 -18.74
N THR A 30 -14.45 -1.10 -19.40
CA THR A 30 -14.30 -0.56 -20.76
C THR A 30 -14.55 0.94 -20.76
N VAL A 31 -13.77 1.69 -21.53
CA VAL A 31 -14.05 3.10 -21.79
C VAL A 31 -14.28 3.26 -23.28
N ILE A 32 -15.45 3.77 -23.67
CA ILE A 32 -15.71 4.18 -25.05
C ILE A 32 -15.10 5.58 -25.23
N LEU A 33 -14.22 5.70 -26.22
CA LEU A 33 -13.62 6.95 -26.64
C LEU A 33 -14.30 7.43 -27.92
N LEU A 34 -14.92 8.60 -27.87
CA LEU A 34 -15.41 9.29 -29.06
C LEU A 34 -14.48 10.44 -29.37
N ALA A 35 -13.76 10.34 -30.48
CA ALA A 35 -12.76 11.31 -30.85
C ALA A 35 -12.57 11.33 -32.37
N GLU A 36 -12.23 12.50 -32.89
CA GLU A 36 -11.92 12.72 -34.29
C GLU A 36 -10.52 13.33 -34.45
N LYS A 37 -9.88 13.08 -35.58
CA LYS A 37 -8.52 13.57 -35.81
C LYS A 37 -8.55 15.08 -36.04
N GLU A 38 -7.84 15.82 -35.22
CA GLU A 38 -7.73 17.28 -35.32
C GLU A 38 -6.25 17.67 -35.27
N ARG A 39 -5.77 18.35 -36.31
CA ARG A 39 -4.37 18.75 -36.44
C ARG A 39 -4.10 20.08 -35.74
N ASP A 40 -5.10 20.95 -35.67
CA ASP A 40 -5.00 22.26 -35.02
C ASP A 40 -5.01 22.12 -33.49
N GLU A 41 -3.91 22.52 -32.87
CA GLU A 41 -3.74 22.46 -31.41
C GLU A 41 -4.70 23.37 -30.67
N SER A 42 -4.95 24.59 -31.17
CA SER A 42 -5.85 25.53 -30.53
C SER A 42 -7.28 25.02 -30.51
N LYS A 43 -7.71 24.36 -31.59
CA LYS A 43 -9.03 23.70 -31.64
C LYS A 43 -9.13 22.53 -30.66
N ARG A 44 -8.05 21.76 -30.47
CA ARG A 44 -8.02 20.69 -29.47
C ARG A 44 -8.04 21.25 -28.05
N GLU A 45 -7.23 22.26 -27.74
CA GLU A 45 -7.09 22.80 -26.39
C GLU A 45 -8.35 23.51 -25.89
N ASN A 46 -9.06 24.21 -26.79
CA ASN A 46 -10.30 24.91 -26.48
C ASN A 46 -11.54 24.02 -26.56
N ASN A 47 -11.38 22.76 -26.94
CA ASN A 47 -12.48 21.80 -27.00
C ASN A 47 -13.02 21.46 -25.60
N VAL A 48 -14.31 21.13 -25.53
CA VAL A 48 -14.96 20.64 -24.31
C VAL A 48 -15.22 19.15 -24.47
N VAL A 49 -14.75 18.37 -23.49
CA VAL A 49 -14.91 16.91 -23.44
C VAL A 49 -16.00 16.56 -22.45
N THR A 50 -16.94 15.72 -22.86
CA THR A 50 -17.99 15.18 -21.96
C THR A 50 -17.54 13.85 -21.37
N LEU A 51 -17.46 13.79 -20.05
CA LEU A 51 -17.15 12.59 -19.29
C LEU A 51 -18.46 11.99 -18.81
N ILE A 52 -18.75 10.75 -19.21
CA ILE A 52 -19.96 10.03 -18.79
C ILE A 52 -19.52 8.79 -18.02
N ARG A 53 -20.19 8.51 -16.91
CA ARG A 53 -20.02 7.30 -16.12
C ARG A 53 -21.36 6.62 -15.94
N ILE A 54 -21.42 5.36 -16.36
CA ILE A 54 -22.60 4.51 -16.20
C ILE A 54 -22.48 3.77 -14.85
N PRO A 55 -23.52 3.77 -14.00
CA PRO A 55 -23.50 3.03 -12.74
C PRO A 55 -23.41 1.51 -12.97
N PRO A 56 -22.69 0.77 -12.11
CA PRO A 56 -22.56 -0.68 -12.24
C PRO A 56 -23.87 -1.44 -12.00
N GLU A 57 -24.87 -0.82 -11.37
CA GLU A 57 -26.18 -1.41 -11.10
C GLU A 57 -27.17 -1.31 -12.27
N VAL A 58 -26.81 -0.60 -13.35
CA VAL A 58 -27.68 -0.46 -14.52
C VAL A 58 -27.86 -1.83 -15.19
N GLN A 59 -29.10 -2.32 -15.21
CA GLN A 59 -29.45 -3.56 -15.90
C GLN A 59 -29.75 -3.34 -17.38
N ASP A 60 -30.41 -2.22 -17.72
CA ASP A 60 -30.77 -1.85 -19.09
C ASP A 60 -29.63 -1.07 -19.76
N VAL A 61 -28.61 -1.82 -20.15
CA VAL A 61 -27.38 -1.26 -20.75
C VAL A 61 -27.64 -0.69 -22.14
N GLU A 62 -28.48 -1.37 -22.92
CA GLU A 62 -28.85 -0.92 -24.26
C GLU A 62 -29.69 0.36 -24.18
N GLY A 63 -30.61 0.45 -23.23
CA GLY A 63 -31.42 1.64 -23.01
C GLY A 63 -30.59 2.84 -22.53
N VAL A 64 -29.59 2.64 -21.66
CA VAL A 64 -28.72 3.76 -21.24
C VAL A 64 -27.82 4.22 -22.38
N LEU A 65 -27.28 3.30 -23.19
CA LEU A 65 -26.48 3.67 -24.37
C LEU A 65 -27.34 4.39 -25.41
N SER A 66 -28.54 3.90 -25.68
CA SER A 66 -29.51 4.54 -26.58
C SER A 66 -29.90 5.94 -26.09
N CYS A 67 -30.02 6.12 -24.76
CA CYS A 67 -30.28 7.43 -24.18
C CYS A 67 -29.10 8.40 -24.39
N ILE A 68 -27.87 7.92 -24.17
CA ILE A 68 -26.66 8.71 -24.42
C ILE A 68 -26.55 9.07 -25.90
N GLU A 69 -26.82 8.11 -26.80
CA GLU A 69 -26.85 8.32 -28.25
C GLU A 69 -27.92 9.34 -28.66
N GLY A 70 -29.12 9.28 -28.08
CA GLY A 70 -30.18 10.27 -28.30
C GLY A 70 -29.87 11.66 -27.73
N SER A 71 -28.84 11.78 -26.88
CA SER A 71 -28.41 13.04 -26.27
C SER A 71 -27.43 13.84 -27.13
N PHE A 72 -26.96 13.29 -28.25
CA PHE A 72 -26.10 14.01 -29.18
C PHE A 72 -26.86 15.14 -29.88
N ASN A 73 -26.20 16.28 -29.99
CA ASN A 73 -26.62 17.38 -30.83
C ASN A 73 -26.17 17.15 -32.28
N PRO A 74 -26.77 17.83 -33.27
CA PRO A 74 -26.38 17.70 -34.69
C PRO A 74 -24.90 18.04 -34.97
N ASP A 75 -24.28 18.85 -34.11
CA ASP A 75 -22.85 19.20 -34.20
C ASP A 75 -21.92 18.15 -33.53
N GLY A 76 -22.49 17.05 -33.04
CA GLY A 76 -21.77 15.98 -32.35
C GLY A 76 -21.47 16.25 -30.89
N SER A 77 -21.87 17.39 -30.32
CA SER A 77 -21.69 17.69 -28.90
C SER A 77 -22.73 16.98 -28.02
N LEU A 78 -22.38 16.73 -26.76
CA LEU A 78 -23.30 16.20 -25.74
C LEU A 78 -23.66 17.34 -24.78
N GLY A 79 -24.96 17.61 -24.60
CA GLY A 79 -25.47 18.72 -23.78
C GLY A 79 -26.57 18.32 -22.79
N ASN A 80 -27.45 19.28 -22.46
CA ASN A 80 -28.47 19.17 -21.40
C ASN A 80 -29.44 17.98 -21.53
N LYS A 81 -29.55 17.36 -22.72
CA LYS A 81 -30.33 16.13 -22.92
C LYS A 81 -29.85 14.97 -22.05
N LEU A 82 -28.58 14.96 -21.65
CA LEU A 82 -28.04 13.99 -20.70
C LEU A 82 -28.70 14.03 -19.31
N ASP A 83 -29.35 15.14 -18.93
CA ASP A 83 -30.08 15.23 -17.66
C ASP A 83 -31.28 14.26 -17.60
N GLU A 84 -31.87 13.93 -18.75
CA GLU A 84 -32.90 12.91 -18.82
C GLU A 84 -32.32 11.52 -18.56
N CYS A 85 -31.18 11.20 -19.20
CA CYS A 85 -30.48 9.95 -18.95
C CYS A 85 -30.00 9.83 -17.51
N LYS A 86 -29.53 10.93 -16.90
CA LYS A 86 -29.16 10.98 -15.48
C LYS A 86 -30.34 10.66 -14.57
N ARG A 87 -31.53 11.22 -14.83
CA ARG A 87 -32.73 10.91 -14.04
C ARG A 87 -33.22 9.48 -14.24
N LYS A 88 -33.16 8.97 -15.48
CA LYS A 88 -33.70 7.66 -15.84
C LYS A 88 -32.81 6.50 -15.43
N PHE A 89 -31.49 6.64 -15.62
CA PHE A 89 -30.51 5.57 -15.44
C PHE A 89 -29.47 5.86 -14.36
N GLY A 90 -29.54 7.02 -13.71
CA GLY A 90 -28.59 7.39 -12.65
C GLY A 90 -27.19 7.73 -13.16
N ILE A 91 -26.99 7.96 -14.46
CA ILE A 91 -25.66 8.26 -14.99
C ILE A 91 -25.08 9.52 -14.37
N TYR A 92 -23.77 9.50 -14.13
CA TYR A 92 -23.02 10.69 -13.79
C TYR A 92 -22.38 11.25 -15.05
N TYR A 93 -22.46 12.55 -15.26
CA TYR A 93 -21.71 13.19 -16.32
C TYR A 93 -21.20 14.57 -15.89
N LYS A 94 -20.08 15.00 -16.48
CA LYS A 94 -19.55 16.35 -16.38
C LYS A 94 -18.79 16.73 -17.63
N THR A 95 -18.54 18.02 -17.82
CA THR A 95 -17.71 18.54 -18.91
C THR A 95 -16.39 19.07 -18.37
N ILE A 96 -15.33 18.97 -19.17
CA ILE A 96 -14.00 19.51 -18.86
C ILE A 96 -13.39 20.08 -20.14
N LYS A 97 -12.61 21.17 -20.04
CA LYS A 97 -11.80 21.60 -21.19
C LYS A 97 -10.72 20.56 -21.48
N GLN A 98 -10.51 20.25 -22.75
CA GLN A 98 -9.53 19.24 -23.13
C GLN A 98 -8.09 19.63 -22.71
N SER A 99 -7.77 20.92 -22.67
CA SER A 99 -6.51 21.46 -22.12
C SER A 99 -6.32 21.20 -20.62
N GLU A 100 -7.39 20.98 -19.87
CA GLU A 100 -7.35 20.69 -18.43
C GLU A 100 -7.19 19.18 -18.15
N ILE A 101 -7.26 18.32 -19.17
CA ILE A 101 -7.06 16.88 -19.01
C ILE A 101 -5.60 16.61 -18.63
N PRO A 102 -5.33 15.93 -17.50
CA PRO A 102 -3.98 15.76 -16.99
C PRO A 102 -3.15 14.83 -17.86
N ARG A 103 -1.93 15.28 -18.19
CA ARG A 103 -0.95 14.54 -19.00
C ARG A 103 -0.03 13.61 -18.22
N ASN A 104 -0.02 13.73 -16.89
CA ASN A 104 0.85 12.98 -15.98
C ASN A 104 0.08 12.14 -14.95
N ARG A 105 -1.24 11.99 -15.10
CA ARG A 105 -2.10 11.24 -14.17
C ARG A 105 -2.95 10.21 -14.90
N LYS A 106 -3.58 9.31 -14.14
CA LYS A 106 -4.52 8.32 -14.68
C LYS A 106 -5.84 9.02 -14.99
N TRP A 107 -6.45 8.77 -16.15
CA TRP A 107 -7.73 9.40 -16.53
C TRP A 107 -8.94 8.84 -15.78
N ILE A 108 -8.81 7.71 -15.08
CA ILE A 108 -9.86 7.22 -14.18
C ILE A 108 -10.25 8.26 -13.12
N GLU A 109 -9.28 9.10 -12.71
CA GLU A 109 -9.51 10.18 -11.76
C GLU A 109 -10.53 11.22 -12.30
N LEU A 110 -10.70 11.32 -13.62
CA LEU A 110 -11.64 12.25 -14.26
C LEU A 110 -13.10 11.85 -14.06
N PHE A 111 -13.40 10.56 -13.92
CA PHE A 111 -14.76 10.02 -13.81
C PHE A 111 -15.29 9.98 -12.37
N SER A 112 -14.59 10.61 -11.44
CA SER A 112 -14.95 10.60 -10.04
C SER A 112 -14.86 11.99 -9.42
N ASP A 113 -15.76 12.28 -8.50
CA ASP A 113 -15.65 13.42 -7.59
C ASP A 113 -14.48 13.26 -6.60
N ALA A 114 -13.78 12.11 -6.64
CA ALA A 114 -12.67 11.83 -5.74
C ALA A 114 -11.54 12.87 -5.83
N ASN A 115 -11.33 13.48 -6.99
CA ASN A 115 -10.36 14.57 -7.13
C ASN A 115 -10.78 15.81 -6.35
N ASP A 116 -12.08 16.13 -6.31
CA ASP A 116 -12.58 17.28 -5.54
C ASP A 116 -12.40 17.02 -4.05
N ILE A 117 -12.67 15.80 -3.60
CA ILE A 117 -12.41 15.36 -2.21
C ILE A 117 -10.91 15.46 -1.88
N ILE A 118 -10.03 14.95 -2.75
CA ILE A 118 -8.56 15.06 -2.55
C ILE A 118 -8.12 16.52 -2.50
N ASN A 119 -8.67 17.38 -3.37
CA ASN A 119 -8.33 18.79 -3.39
C ASN A 119 -8.80 19.49 -2.10
N LYS A 120 -10.01 19.18 -1.61
CA LYS A 120 -10.50 19.66 -0.31
C LYS A 120 -9.59 19.20 0.84
N LEU A 121 -9.16 17.94 0.86
CA LEU A 121 -8.21 17.43 1.86
C LEU A 121 -6.87 18.19 1.78
N SER A 122 -6.32 18.34 0.57
CA SER A 122 -4.99 18.93 0.36
C SER A 122 -4.93 20.43 0.69
N THR A 123 -6.07 21.12 0.66
CA THR A 123 -6.20 22.56 0.98
C THR A 123 -6.66 22.80 2.42
N ASN A 124 -7.03 21.76 3.15
CA ASN A 124 -7.51 21.89 4.52
C ASN A 124 -6.36 22.20 5.49
N LYS A 125 -6.52 23.24 6.32
CA LYS A 125 -5.51 23.66 7.31
C LYS A 125 -5.17 22.62 8.38
N ASN A 126 -6.07 21.67 8.62
CA ASN A 126 -5.93 20.57 9.59
C ASN A 126 -5.34 19.30 8.95
N ILE A 127 -4.91 19.37 7.69
CA ILE A 127 -4.24 18.29 6.99
C ILE A 127 -2.78 18.69 6.74
N VAL A 128 -1.87 17.76 6.98
CA VAL A 128 -0.46 17.83 6.62
C VAL A 128 -0.09 16.65 5.73
N LYS A 129 1.09 16.66 5.12
CA LYS A 129 1.62 15.45 4.49
C LYS A 129 2.08 14.46 5.54
N LEU A 130 1.96 13.16 5.27
CA LEU A 130 2.48 12.11 6.15
C LEU A 130 3.98 12.28 6.45
N GLU A 131 4.76 12.76 5.48
CA GLU A 131 6.20 13.01 5.67
C GLU A 131 6.51 14.07 6.73
N GLU A 132 5.55 14.91 7.12
CA GLU A 132 5.72 15.87 8.21
C GLU A 132 5.85 15.19 9.57
N TYR A 133 5.28 14.00 9.73
CA TYR A 133 5.24 13.26 10.98
C TYR A 133 6.11 12.01 10.94
N PHE A 134 6.22 11.37 9.77
CA PHE A 134 6.81 10.05 9.65
C PHE A 134 7.79 9.94 8.48
N ILE A 135 8.78 9.06 8.63
CA ILE A 135 9.67 8.63 7.56
C ILE A 135 9.19 7.23 7.13
N PRO A 136 8.46 7.11 6.00
CA PRO A 136 8.06 5.80 5.51
C PRO A 136 9.28 5.00 5.01
N SER A 137 9.36 3.73 5.40
CA SER A 137 10.42 2.80 5.00
C SER A 137 9.87 1.38 4.79
N ARG A 138 10.45 0.63 3.85
CA ARG A 138 10.14 -0.81 3.66
C ARG A 138 10.93 -1.62 4.68
N GLY A 139 10.24 -2.15 5.69
CA GLY A 139 10.89 -2.66 6.90
C GLY A 139 11.49 -1.54 7.77
N ASN A 140 11.99 -1.92 8.94
CA ASN A 140 12.59 -1.02 9.94
C ASN A 140 13.97 -1.48 10.43
N SER A 141 14.66 -2.38 9.71
CA SER A 141 16.09 -2.57 9.94
C SER A 141 16.87 -1.33 9.52
N ILE A 142 18.01 -1.06 10.15
CA ILE A 142 18.86 0.09 9.76
C ILE A 142 19.29 -0.05 8.29
N TRP A 143 19.59 -1.28 7.84
CA TRP A 143 19.77 -1.58 6.42
C TRP A 143 18.57 -1.15 5.56
N GLY A 144 17.35 -1.54 5.92
CA GLY A 144 16.16 -1.23 5.13
C GLY A 144 15.94 0.28 4.97
N VAL A 145 16.09 1.02 6.08
CA VAL A 145 15.94 2.48 6.07
C VAL A 145 17.05 3.15 5.26
N TRP A 146 18.30 2.76 5.49
CA TRP A 146 19.45 3.27 4.74
C TRP A 146 19.32 2.99 3.24
N ALA A 147 18.89 1.77 2.88
CA ALA A 147 18.73 1.36 1.50
C ALA A 147 17.65 2.18 0.79
N ILE A 148 16.48 2.40 1.40
CA ILE A 148 15.43 3.26 0.83
C ILE A 148 15.96 4.69 0.62
N HIS A 149 16.63 5.26 1.63
CA HIS A 149 17.18 6.62 1.56
C HIS A 149 18.19 6.76 0.40
N ASN A 150 19.00 5.73 0.17
CA ASN A 150 20.05 5.68 -0.86
C ASN A 150 19.59 5.03 -2.19
N ARG A 151 18.27 4.89 -2.41
CA ARG A 151 17.68 4.30 -3.64
C ARG A 151 18.22 2.89 -3.97
N LYS A 152 18.48 2.10 -2.93
CA LYS A 152 18.86 0.68 -2.99
C LYS A 152 17.68 -0.21 -2.63
N ARG A 153 17.81 -1.52 -2.87
CA ARG A 153 16.80 -2.51 -2.49
C ARG A 153 16.85 -2.74 -0.98
N PRO A 154 15.70 -2.61 -0.26
CA PRO A 154 15.64 -2.74 1.19
C PRO A 154 15.49 -4.19 1.69
N ASP A 155 15.51 -5.17 0.78
CA ASP A 155 15.37 -6.58 1.13
C ASP A 155 16.47 -7.00 2.10
N LEU A 156 16.13 -7.83 3.09
CA LEU A 156 17.10 -8.27 4.11
C LEU A 156 18.14 -9.23 3.51
N GLY A 157 17.77 -10.01 2.50
CA GLY A 157 18.63 -11.02 1.89
C GLY A 157 17.93 -12.37 1.87
N ALA A 158 18.70 -13.45 1.99
CA ALA A 158 18.16 -14.80 1.97
C ALA A 158 17.28 -15.08 3.20
N GLU A 159 16.02 -15.46 2.96
CA GLU A 159 15.06 -15.79 4.01
C GLU A 159 15.61 -16.88 4.96
N ASP A 160 16.20 -17.94 4.40
CA ASP A 160 16.79 -19.04 5.18
C ASP A 160 17.92 -18.59 6.10
N PHE A 161 18.55 -17.44 5.85
CA PHE A 161 19.56 -16.89 6.74
C PHE A 161 18.95 -15.95 7.78
N PHE A 162 18.05 -15.05 7.38
CA PHE A 162 17.60 -13.98 8.27
C PHE A 162 16.41 -14.37 9.15
N TYR A 163 15.60 -15.34 8.76
CA TYR A 163 14.32 -15.63 9.40
C TYR A 163 14.43 -16.86 10.30
N PHE A 164 13.79 -16.80 11.46
CA PHE A 164 13.92 -17.78 12.52
C PHE A 164 12.60 -18.11 13.19
N ASN A 165 12.33 -19.40 13.32
CA ASN A 165 11.40 -19.97 14.27
C ASN A 165 12.13 -20.52 15.50
N GLU A 166 11.38 -20.97 16.51
CA GLU A 166 11.92 -21.48 17.78
C GLU A 166 12.85 -22.67 17.57
N ARG A 167 12.47 -23.61 16.70
CA ARG A 167 13.29 -24.79 16.42
C ARG A 167 14.65 -24.42 15.83
N LYS A 168 14.68 -23.54 14.83
CA LYS A 168 15.92 -23.09 14.19
C LYS A 168 16.78 -22.29 15.18
N ALA A 169 16.17 -21.47 16.02
CA ALA A 169 16.88 -20.72 17.06
C ALA A 169 17.55 -21.65 18.07
N LYS A 170 16.85 -22.69 18.53
CA LYS A 170 17.41 -23.71 19.43
C LYS A 170 18.55 -24.51 18.78
N GLN A 171 18.41 -24.83 17.50
CA GLN A 171 19.43 -25.57 16.75
C GLN A 171 20.75 -24.79 16.65
N TRP A 172 20.70 -23.50 16.30
CA TRP A 172 21.90 -22.70 16.01
C TRP A 172 22.45 -21.93 17.20
N PHE A 173 21.61 -21.59 18.17
CA PHE A 173 21.97 -20.70 19.28
C PHE A 173 21.70 -21.32 20.64
N SER A 174 21.25 -22.58 20.72
CA SER A 174 20.92 -23.28 21.97
C SER A 174 19.98 -22.48 22.88
N GLY A 175 19.13 -21.62 22.30
CA GLY A 175 18.20 -20.75 23.02
C GLY A 175 18.77 -19.39 23.43
N ASN A 176 20.03 -19.07 23.13
CA ASN A 176 20.56 -17.72 23.25
C ASN A 176 19.91 -16.81 22.18
N MET A 177 19.38 -15.66 22.60
CA MET A 177 18.62 -14.73 21.76
C MET A 177 19.35 -13.42 21.47
N ASP A 178 20.65 -13.30 21.79
CA ASP A 178 21.41 -12.04 21.73
C ASP A 178 21.42 -11.42 20.32
N CYS A 179 21.39 -12.25 19.27
CA CYS A 179 21.30 -11.81 17.87
C CYS A 179 19.94 -12.13 17.21
N LEU A 180 18.90 -12.46 17.99
CA LEU A 180 17.56 -12.75 17.51
C LEU A 180 16.54 -11.76 18.07
N VAL A 181 15.94 -10.98 17.17
CA VAL A 181 14.98 -9.93 17.55
C VAL A 181 13.55 -10.39 17.21
N PRO A 182 12.56 -10.24 18.11
CA PRO A 182 11.16 -10.47 17.80
C PRO A 182 10.71 -9.74 16.53
N ALA A 183 10.01 -10.44 15.65
CA ALA A 183 9.76 -9.96 14.30
C ALA A 183 8.38 -10.28 13.75
N ILE A 184 7.90 -9.36 12.90
CA ILE A 184 6.79 -9.60 11.98
C ILE A 184 7.40 -9.99 10.63
N THR A 185 7.39 -11.29 10.35
CA THR A 185 8.05 -11.88 9.18
C THR A 185 7.15 -12.11 7.97
N SER A 186 5.84 -11.90 8.13
CA SER A 186 4.89 -11.98 7.02
C SER A 186 3.73 -11.03 7.23
N SER A 187 3.36 -10.27 6.20
CA SER A 187 2.18 -9.42 6.18
C SER A 187 0.87 -10.22 6.25
N SER A 188 0.87 -11.50 5.85
CA SER A 188 -0.29 -12.38 5.97
C SER A 188 -0.64 -12.72 7.42
N LYS A 189 0.30 -12.53 8.36
CA LYS A 189 0.09 -12.76 9.81
C LYS A 189 -0.62 -11.57 10.48
N ILE A 190 -0.75 -10.44 9.79
CA ILE A 190 -1.45 -9.26 10.28
C ILE A 190 -2.94 -9.42 9.98
N ASN A 191 -3.69 -9.87 10.97
CA ASN A 191 -5.11 -10.18 10.84
C ASN A 191 -6.01 -8.96 11.10
N THR A 192 -5.64 -8.10 12.06
CA THR A 192 -6.44 -6.95 12.50
C THR A 192 -5.61 -5.66 12.53
N PHE A 193 -6.12 -4.59 13.15
CA PHE A 193 -5.51 -3.26 13.19
C PHE A 193 -4.52 -3.07 14.35
N LYS A 194 -4.31 -4.09 15.18
CA LYS A 194 -3.19 -4.15 16.14
C LYS A 194 -2.39 -5.43 16.00
N PHE A 195 -1.08 -5.33 16.22
CA PHE A 195 -0.18 -6.46 16.41
C PHE A 195 0.39 -6.41 17.83
N THR A 196 -0.03 -7.36 18.66
CA THR A 196 0.21 -7.41 20.10
C THR A 196 1.25 -8.48 20.45
N ASN A 197 1.77 -8.44 21.69
CA ASN A 197 2.62 -9.51 22.19
C ASN A 197 1.90 -10.88 22.19
N LYS A 198 0.59 -10.89 22.43
CA LYS A 198 -0.23 -12.12 22.38
C LYS A 198 -0.23 -12.73 20.98
N ASP A 199 -0.38 -11.91 19.94
CA ASP A 199 -0.33 -12.37 18.54
C ASP A 199 1.02 -13.00 18.21
N TRP A 200 2.09 -12.34 18.65
CA TRP A 200 3.45 -12.82 18.45
C TRP A 200 3.68 -14.16 19.16
N GLU A 201 3.25 -14.29 20.41
CA GLU A 201 3.32 -15.55 21.18
C GLU A 201 2.49 -16.68 20.56
N GLU A 202 1.32 -16.37 19.99
CA GLU A 202 0.52 -17.36 19.27
C GLU A 202 1.21 -17.86 17.99
N LEU A 203 1.88 -16.97 17.25
CA LEU A 203 2.67 -17.35 16.08
C LEU A 203 3.88 -18.21 16.47
N LYS A 204 4.54 -17.86 17.58
CA LYS A 204 5.66 -18.60 18.16
C LYS A 204 5.26 -20.01 18.55
N LYS A 205 4.12 -20.18 19.24
CA LYS A 205 3.54 -21.48 19.60
C LYS A 205 3.25 -22.36 18.38
N LYS A 206 2.94 -21.75 17.23
CA LYS A 206 2.72 -22.43 15.94
C LYS A 206 4.01 -22.69 15.15
N ASP A 207 5.19 -22.55 15.78
CA ASP A 207 6.53 -22.67 15.20
C ASP A 207 6.72 -21.89 13.89
N LYS A 208 6.04 -20.73 13.79
CA LYS A 208 6.23 -19.82 12.66
C LYS A 208 7.52 -19.04 12.85
N ASP A 209 8.06 -18.52 11.75
CA ASP A 209 9.16 -17.56 11.86
C ASP A 209 8.66 -16.33 12.61
N VAL A 210 9.28 -16.04 13.75
CA VAL A 210 8.91 -14.96 14.67
C VAL A 210 10.12 -14.16 15.14
N TYR A 211 11.31 -14.52 14.66
CA TYR A 211 12.54 -13.75 14.89
C TYR A 211 13.22 -13.41 13.56
N ILE A 212 13.96 -12.31 13.58
CA ILE A 212 14.93 -11.96 12.53
C ILE A 212 16.31 -11.88 13.17
N PHE A 213 17.31 -12.43 12.48
CA PHE A 213 18.71 -12.35 12.86
C PHE A 213 19.25 -10.92 12.66
N ILE A 214 19.60 -10.27 13.76
CA ILE A 214 20.16 -8.91 13.79
C ILE A 214 21.36 -8.94 14.73
N CYS A 215 22.56 -8.89 14.15
CA CYS A 215 23.80 -9.06 14.89
C CYS A 215 24.78 -7.95 14.52
N HIS A 216 24.68 -6.81 15.21
CA HIS A 216 25.47 -5.62 14.93
C HIS A 216 26.80 -5.60 15.71
N HIS A 217 27.63 -6.60 15.46
CA HIS A 217 28.96 -6.71 16.06
C HIS A 217 30.00 -7.13 15.02
N LYS A 218 31.24 -6.65 15.20
CA LYS A 218 32.40 -7.14 14.45
C LYS A 218 32.54 -8.63 14.64
N ARG A 219 32.80 -9.35 13.55
CA ARG A 219 32.95 -10.82 13.55
C ARG A 219 33.96 -11.32 14.58
N THR A 220 35.05 -10.58 14.81
CA THR A 220 36.07 -10.92 15.82
C THR A 220 35.49 -11.05 17.23
N ASN A 221 34.50 -10.24 17.57
CA ASN A 221 33.91 -10.12 18.91
C ASN A 221 32.72 -11.06 19.11
N LEU A 222 32.31 -11.79 18.07
CA LEU A 222 31.18 -12.70 18.15
C LEU A 222 31.56 -14.01 18.86
N PRO A 223 30.63 -14.61 19.62
CA PRO A 223 30.77 -15.97 20.10
C PRO A 223 30.94 -16.98 18.94
N ASN A 224 31.63 -18.10 19.21
CA ASN A 224 31.92 -19.11 18.19
C ASN A 224 30.66 -19.66 17.51
N TYR A 225 29.59 -19.90 18.26
CA TYR A 225 28.33 -20.40 17.72
C TYR A 225 27.69 -19.42 16.69
N VAL A 226 27.82 -18.10 16.90
CA VAL A 226 27.36 -17.09 15.92
C VAL A 226 28.27 -17.07 14.70
N LYS A 227 29.60 -17.17 14.91
CA LYS A 227 30.57 -17.24 13.81
C LYS A 227 30.30 -18.47 12.93
N GLU A 228 30.01 -19.62 13.52
CA GLU A 228 29.64 -20.84 12.81
C GLU A 228 28.37 -20.66 11.97
N TYR A 229 27.34 -20.00 12.53
CA TYR A 229 26.14 -19.66 11.76
C TYR A 229 26.43 -18.75 10.57
N ILE A 230 27.27 -17.73 10.76
CA ILE A 230 27.70 -16.84 9.66
C ILE A 230 28.50 -17.62 8.61
N ASN A 231 29.42 -18.51 9.03
CA ASN A 231 30.18 -19.38 8.13
C ASN A 231 29.24 -20.26 7.29
N TRP A 232 28.18 -20.79 7.91
CA TRP A 232 27.15 -21.54 7.20
C TRP A 232 26.45 -20.69 6.13
N GLY A 233 26.20 -19.41 6.38
CA GLY A 233 25.70 -18.44 5.39
C GLY A 233 26.62 -18.19 4.19
N GLU A 234 27.92 -18.48 4.34
CA GLU A 234 28.95 -18.37 3.29
C GLU A 234 29.23 -19.72 2.59
N SER A 235 28.67 -20.81 3.13
CA SER A 235 28.78 -22.15 2.60
C SER A 235 27.96 -22.36 1.33
N GLY A 236 28.14 -23.50 0.67
CA GLY A 236 27.30 -23.92 -0.45
C GLY A 236 25.89 -24.38 -0.06
N GLU A 237 25.60 -24.52 1.25
CA GLU A 237 24.36 -25.07 1.79
C GLU A 237 23.28 -23.99 1.97
N CYS A 238 23.65 -22.80 2.46
CA CYS A 238 22.71 -21.68 2.58
C CYS A 238 22.54 -21.01 1.21
N ARG A 239 21.35 -21.14 0.61
CA ARG A 239 21.06 -20.56 -0.70
C ARG A 239 19.76 -19.76 -0.74
N THR A 240 19.69 -18.81 -1.65
CA THR A 240 18.44 -18.09 -1.95
C THR A 240 17.41 -19.05 -2.58
N LYS A 241 16.19 -19.08 -2.06
CA LYS A 241 15.09 -19.95 -2.55
C LYS A 241 14.54 -19.60 -3.94
N ILE A 242 14.89 -18.43 -4.46
CA ILE A 242 14.48 -18.00 -5.81
C ILE A 242 15.14 -18.96 -6.82
N ARG A 243 14.42 -19.30 -7.90
CA ARG A 243 14.98 -20.13 -8.97
C ARG A 243 16.20 -19.45 -9.61
N GLU A 244 17.20 -20.23 -10.00
CA GLU A 244 18.41 -19.74 -10.68
C GLU A 244 18.08 -18.93 -11.93
N THR A 245 17.06 -19.34 -12.69
CA THR A 245 16.58 -18.62 -13.88
C THR A 245 16.04 -17.21 -13.61
N ARG A 246 15.80 -16.87 -12.33
CA ARG A 246 15.41 -15.53 -11.86
C ARG A 246 16.49 -14.88 -10.99
N GLY A 247 17.75 -15.31 -11.15
CA GLY A 247 18.90 -14.80 -10.39
C GLY A 247 19.01 -15.32 -8.96
N GLY A 248 18.30 -16.40 -8.62
CA GLY A 248 18.38 -17.08 -7.33
C GLY A 248 19.39 -18.25 -7.32
N GLY A 249 19.25 -19.19 -6.39
CA GLY A 249 20.23 -20.27 -6.14
C GLY A 249 21.62 -19.81 -5.66
N LYS A 250 21.84 -18.51 -5.48
CA LYS A 250 23.08 -17.92 -4.97
C LYS A 250 23.27 -18.28 -3.49
N LYS A 251 24.52 -18.29 -3.03
CA LYS A 251 24.83 -18.36 -1.60
C LYS A 251 24.19 -17.19 -0.85
N CYS A 252 23.86 -17.39 0.43
CA CYS A 252 23.18 -16.36 1.23
C CYS A 252 24.00 -15.06 1.37
N ASN A 253 25.32 -15.17 1.54
CA ASN A 253 26.23 -14.03 1.54
C ASN A 253 26.33 -13.32 0.18
N GLU A 254 26.02 -14.02 -0.91
CA GLU A 254 26.08 -13.49 -2.27
C GLU A 254 24.77 -12.88 -2.77
N ALA A 255 23.70 -12.91 -1.97
CA ALA A 255 22.47 -12.21 -2.28
C ALA A 255 22.75 -10.71 -2.48
N ASP A 256 21.99 -10.07 -3.39
CA ASP A 256 22.30 -8.70 -3.82
C ASP A 256 22.31 -7.70 -2.64
N ALA A 257 21.39 -7.87 -1.68
CA ALA A 257 21.37 -7.05 -0.46
C ALA A 257 22.56 -7.30 0.46
N SER A 258 22.99 -8.57 0.61
CA SER A 258 24.17 -8.97 1.39
C SER A 258 25.44 -8.34 0.82
N LYS A 259 25.65 -8.44 -0.51
CA LYS A 259 26.77 -7.81 -1.21
C LYS A 259 26.75 -6.29 -1.13
N ALA A 260 25.57 -5.68 -1.17
CA ALA A 260 25.43 -4.23 -1.07
C ALA A 260 25.80 -3.73 0.34
N ARG A 261 25.38 -4.44 1.39
CA ARG A 261 25.75 -4.14 2.78
C ARG A 261 27.25 -4.24 3.05
N GLU A 262 27.88 -5.31 2.58
CA GLU A 262 29.30 -5.57 2.81
C GLU A 262 30.20 -4.43 2.31
N LYS A 263 29.77 -3.71 1.27
CA LYS A 263 30.51 -2.58 0.69
C LYS A 263 30.44 -1.29 1.52
N ILE A 264 29.60 -1.23 2.54
CA ILE A 264 29.35 -0.01 3.33
C ILE A 264 30.05 -0.17 4.69
N SER A 265 31.38 -0.09 4.64
CA SER A 265 32.21 -0.15 5.84
C SER A 265 31.92 1.05 6.76
N GLY A 266 31.89 0.80 8.06
CA GLY A 266 31.62 1.82 9.09
C GLY A 266 30.16 1.92 9.53
N LEU A 267 29.19 1.45 8.73
CA LEU A 267 27.79 1.30 9.14
C LEU A 267 27.41 -0.17 9.40
N PHE A 268 27.95 -1.09 8.61
CA PHE A 268 27.74 -2.53 8.81
C PHE A 268 29.09 -3.24 9.00
N TYR A 269 29.10 -4.29 9.82
CA TYR A 269 30.29 -5.09 10.13
C TYR A 269 30.49 -6.30 9.22
N GLY A 270 29.61 -6.47 8.23
CA GLY A 270 29.70 -7.53 7.23
C GLY A 270 28.38 -7.70 6.48
N TRP A 271 28.35 -8.64 5.54
CA TRP A 271 27.16 -8.93 4.74
C TRP A 271 25.93 -9.37 5.57
N TYR A 272 26.17 -9.95 6.75
CA TYR A 272 25.16 -10.48 7.68
C TYR A 272 24.53 -9.41 8.59
N ASP A 273 25.16 -8.24 8.71
CA ASP A 273 24.80 -7.23 9.71
C ASP A 273 23.71 -6.30 9.17
N LEU A 274 22.57 -6.21 9.87
CA LEU A 274 21.46 -5.33 9.51
C LEU A 274 21.50 -3.96 10.20
N GLY A 275 22.52 -3.69 11.02
CA GLY A 275 22.76 -2.44 11.73
C GLY A 275 21.88 -2.21 12.96
N GLY A 276 21.05 -3.19 13.34
CA GLY A 276 19.98 -3.02 14.31
C GLY A 276 18.62 -2.79 13.63
N TYR A 277 17.67 -2.28 14.42
CA TYR A 277 16.35 -1.90 13.94
C TYR A 277 15.81 -0.68 14.69
N VAL A 278 14.78 -0.08 14.12
CA VAL A 278 14.05 1.09 14.64
C VAL A 278 12.68 0.61 15.12
N PRO A 279 12.39 0.59 16.43
CA PRO A 279 11.05 0.28 16.93
C PRO A 279 10.03 1.26 16.35
N THR A 280 9.01 0.76 15.65
CA THR A 280 8.06 1.61 14.94
C THR A 280 6.63 1.23 15.33
N PRO A 281 5.85 2.14 15.94
CA PRO A 281 4.50 1.81 16.41
C PRO A 281 3.47 1.75 15.29
N ILE A 282 3.66 2.47 14.18
CA ILE A 282 2.68 2.49 13.07
C ILE A 282 3.27 1.80 11.84
N MET A 283 2.54 0.82 11.31
CA MET A 283 2.95 0.06 10.13
C MET A 283 1.77 -0.13 9.17
N THR A 284 2.06 -0.48 7.92
CA THR A 284 1.04 -0.88 6.94
C THR A 284 1.54 -1.96 6.01
N ILE A 285 0.63 -2.74 5.45
CA ILE A 285 0.95 -3.77 4.46
C ILE A 285 1.33 -3.08 3.14
N TYR A 286 2.50 -3.41 2.56
CA TYR A 286 2.96 -2.79 1.31
C TYR A 286 2.04 -3.10 0.12
N GLN A 287 1.43 -4.30 0.10
CA GLN A 287 0.59 -4.79 -0.98
C GLN A 287 -0.81 -5.22 -0.51
N PRO A 288 -1.65 -4.28 -0.05
CA PRO A 288 -3.02 -4.61 0.32
C PRO A 288 -3.82 -4.98 -0.94
N ARG A 289 -4.53 -6.11 -0.90
CA ARG A 289 -5.39 -6.56 -2.01
C ARG A 289 -6.77 -5.90 -1.98
N TYR A 290 -7.33 -5.71 -0.79
CA TYR A 290 -8.66 -5.12 -0.58
C TYR A 290 -8.50 -3.69 -0.03
N HIS A 291 -9.00 -3.43 1.18
CA HIS A 291 -8.78 -2.20 1.92
C HIS A 291 -7.32 -2.10 2.42
N PRO A 292 -6.66 -0.93 2.32
CA PRO A 292 -5.37 -0.65 2.97
C PRO A 292 -5.46 -0.86 4.48
N GLN A 293 -4.46 -1.48 5.09
CA GLN A 293 -4.50 -1.82 6.51
C GLN A 293 -3.31 -1.20 7.22
N PHE A 294 -3.55 -0.10 7.92
CA PHE A 294 -2.60 0.51 8.84
C PHE A 294 -2.87 -0.03 10.24
N PHE A 295 -1.81 -0.40 10.96
CA PHE A 295 -1.95 -1.08 12.25
C PHE A 295 -0.95 -0.56 13.28
N LEU A 296 -1.37 -0.66 14.55
CA LEU A 296 -0.54 -0.38 15.71
C LEU A 296 0.29 -1.61 16.05
N CYS A 297 1.60 -1.47 16.16
CA CYS A 297 2.48 -2.46 16.77
C CYS A 297 2.69 -2.09 18.24
N GLU A 298 2.28 -2.96 19.16
CA GLU A 298 2.35 -2.71 20.61
C GLU A 298 3.63 -3.27 21.26
N MET A 299 4.50 -3.90 20.47
CA MET A 299 5.78 -4.42 20.93
C MET A 299 6.92 -3.95 20.02
N PRO A 300 8.11 -3.65 20.57
CA PRO A 300 9.29 -3.42 19.74
C PRO A 300 9.58 -4.66 18.89
N SER A 301 9.37 -4.56 17.59
CA SER A 301 9.62 -5.66 16.67
C SER A 301 10.24 -5.17 15.37
N VAL A 302 11.05 -6.03 14.75
CA VAL A 302 11.60 -5.79 13.41
C VAL A 302 10.69 -6.42 12.35
N THR A 303 10.66 -5.82 11.17
CA THR A 303 9.91 -6.34 10.03
C THR A 303 10.68 -6.20 8.73
N TYR A 304 10.06 -6.69 7.65
CA TYR A 304 10.67 -6.90 6.35
C TYR A 304 10.01 -6.05 5.26
N HIS A 305 10.55 -6.15 4.04
CA HIS A 305 10.26 -5.26 2.92
C HIS A 305 8.80 -5.25 2.42
N ALA A 306 7.94 -6.18 2.82
CA ALA A 306 6.51 -6.18 2.44
C ALA A 306 5.59 -5.56 3.52
N ILE A 307 6.18 -5.02 4.58
CA ILE A 307 5.54 -4.12 5.53
C ILE A 307 6.24 -2.77 5.42
N ILE A 308 5.45 -1.71 5.26
CA ILE A 308 5.92 -0.34 5.38
C ILE A 308 5.86 0.03 6.86
N THR A 309 6.94 0.59 7.37
CA THR A 309 7.00 1.16 8.72
C THR A 309 7.00 2.68 8.60
N LEU A 310 6.23 3.35 9.46
CA LEU A 310 6.15 4.80 9.53
C LEU A 310 6.99 5.27 10.71
N ILE A 311 8.29 5.46 10.50
CA ILE A 311 9.23 5.82 11.57
C ILE A 311 8.90 7.25 12.06
N PRO A 312 8.54 7.44 13.34
CA PRO A 312 8.17 8.78 13.82
C PRO A 312 9.35 9.74 13.80
N LYS A 313 9.10 10.98 13.35
CA LYS A 313 10.05 12.09 13.41
C LYS A 313 10.10 12.77 14.78
N MET A 314 9.33 12.30 15.74
CA MET A 314 9.22 12.88 17.08
C MET A 314 9.09 11.77 18.13
N PRO A 315 9.40 12.04 19.40
CA PRO A 315 9.15 11.10 20.49
C PRO A 315 7.72 10.55 20.50
N VAL A 316 7.57 9.25 20.77
CA VAL A 316 6.26 8.60 20.88
C VAL A 316 6.15 7.84 22.22
N LYS A 317 4.99 7.96 22.86
CA LYS A 317 4.66 7.22 24.10
C LYS A 317 3.40 6.39 23.87
N THR A 318 3.57 5.09 23.66
CA THR A 318 2.49 4.08 23.57
C THR A 318 2.78 2.93 24.54
N SER A 319 2.47 1.68 24.16
CA SER A 319 2.90 0.46 24.84
C SER A 319 4.43 0.37 25.02
N PHE A 320 5.19 1.11 24.21
CA PHE A 320 6.62 1.36 24.41
C PHE A 320 6.95 2.84 24.16
N ILE A 321 8.09 3.27 24.68
CA ILE A 321 8.63 4.61 24.44
C ILE A 321 9.57 4.52 23.24
N TYR A 322 9.39 5.44 22.29
CA TYR A 322 10.29 5.63 21.16
C TYR A 322 10.93 7.02 21.26
N ASP A 323 12.26 7.06 21.21
CA ASP A 323 13.08 8.26 21.13
C ASP A 323 13.77 8.31 19.76
N PRO A 324 13.40 9.23 18.85
CA PRO A 324 13.99 9.27 17.51
C PRO A 324 15.50 9.54 17.50
N VAL A 325 16.07 10.11 18.56
CA VAL A 325 17.53 10.29 18.64
C VAL A 325 18.18 8.95 18.95
N LYS A 326 17.81 8.33 20.06
CA LYS A 326 18.44 7.09 20.55
C LYS A 326 18.09 5.87 19.70
N ASP A 327 16.82 5.74 19.36
CA ASP A 327 16.30 4.55 18.68
C ASP A 327 16.55 4.58 17.17
N PHE A 328 16.88 5.74 16.61
CA PHE A 328 17.07 5.91 15.17
C PHE A 328 18.33 6.70 14.79
N LEU A 329 18.42 8.00 15.11
CA LEU A 329 19.51 8.85 14.58
C LEU A 329 20.91 8.40 15.01
N GLU A 330 21.09 7.95 16.25
CA GLU A 330 22.38 7.47 16.76
C GLU A 330 22.89 6.26 15.96
N LYS A 331 21.98 5.46 15.40
CA LYS A 331 22.28 4.30 14.55
C LYS A 331 22.54 4.66 13.08
N MET A 332 22.31 5.91 12.70
CA MET A 332 22.52 6.40 11.33
C MET A 332 23.83 7.18 11.18
N PRO A 333 24.47 7.15 9.99
CA PRO A 333 25.64 7.95 9.70
C PRO A 333 25.36 9.44 9.90
N GLU A 334 26.29 10.17 10.51
CA GLU A 334 26.12 11.60 10.85
C GLU A 334 25.68 12.45 9.64
N LYS A 335 26.28 12.19 8.47
CA LYS A 335 25.95 12.86 7.20
C LYS A 335 24.48 12.70 6.77
N GLU A 336 23.82 11.62 7.18
CA GLU A 336 22.44 11.31 6.81
C GLU A 336 21.43 11.85 7.84
N ARG A 337 21.86 12.08 9.09
CA ARG A 337 20.97 12.53 10.19
C ARG A 337 20.20 13.81 9.85
N LYS A 338 20.86 14.76 9.19
CA LYS A 338 20.27 16.05 8.80
C LYS A 338 19.13 15.92 7.78
N ALA A 339 19.08 14.83 7.02
CA ALA A 339 18.06 14.62 6.00
C ALA A 339 16.70 14.14 6.56
N PHE A 340 16.64 13.74 7.84
CA PHE A 340 15.45 13.14 8.43
C PHE A 340 14.52 14.13 9.14
N ASP A 341 14.95 15.37 9.37
CA ASP A 341 14.13 16.46 9.94
C ASP A 341 13.33 16.04 11.20
N ILE A 342 14.07 15.74 12.28
CA ILE A 342 13.49 15.30 13.56
C ILE A 342 12.95 16.49 14.36
N LYS A 343 11.73 16.35 14.88
CA LYS A 343 10.95 17.36 15.60
C LYS A 343 10.91 17.05 17.10
N MET A 344 12.01 17.35 17.82
CA MET A 344 12.14 17.05 19.26
C MET A 344 11.28 17.94 20.17
N ASN A 345 10.74 19.04 19.66
CA ASN A 345 9.84 19.93 20.37
C ASN A 345 8.37 19.42 20.41
N LEU A 346 8.08 18.35 19.68
CA LEU A 346 6.77 17.70 19.65
C LEU A 346 6.89 16.28 20.20
N SER A 347 5.76 15.67 20.54
CA SER A 347 5.69 14.25 20.90
C SER A 347 4.30 13.70 20.59
N LEU A 348 4.16 12.42 20.25
CA LEU A 348 2.86 11.78 20.09
C LEU A 348 2.54 10.88 21.28
N ASP A 349 1.36 11.06 21.85
CA ASP A 349 0.80 10.13 22.84
C ASP A 349 -0.04 9.02 22.19
N GLU A 350 -0.44 8.03 22.99
CA GLU A 350 -1.19 6.88 22.50
C GLU A 350 -2.53 7.27 21.84
N LYS A 351 -3.25 8.27 22.39
CA LYS A 351 -4.53 8.69 21.80
C LYS A 351 -4.29 9.35 20.44
N GLU A 352 -3.24 10.14 20.30
CA GLU A 352 -2.85 10.74 19.02
C GLU A 352 -2.47 9.69 17.98
N ILE A 353 -1.70 8.66 18.38
CA ILE A 353 -1.35 7.54 17.50
C ILE A 353 -2.61 6.79 17.03
N LYS A 354 -3.54 6.50 17.94
CA LYS A 354 -4.82 5.84 17.60
C LYS A 354 -5.70 6.71 16.72
N ALA A 355 -5.75 8.02 16.94
CA ALA A 355 -6.49 8.95 16.10
C ALA A 355 -5.91 9.01 14.67
N LEU A 356 -4.58 9.04 14.54
CA LEU A 356 -3.90 8.94 13.24
C LEU A 356 -4.23 7.62 12.54
N LEU A 357 -4.25 6.50 13.29
CA LEU A 357 -4.63 5.19 12.76
C LEU A 357 -6.11 5.11 12.34
N ALA A 358 -7.02 5.75 13.06
CA ALA A 358 -8.41 5.90 12.62
C ALA A 358 -8.46 6.60 11.26
N TYR A 359 -7.77 7.74 11.13
CA TYR A 359 -7.70 8.48 9.87
C TYR A 359 -7.06 7.65 8.74
N MET A 360 -5.93 7.00 8.98
CA MET A 360 -5.22 6.21 7.95
C MET A 360 -6.03 4.99 7.47
N ASN A 361 -6.95 4.49 8.29
CA ASN A 361 -7.88 3.40 7.91
C ASN A 361 -9.26 3.93 7.49
N SER A 362 -9.44 5.24 7.34
CA SER A 362 -10.69 5.84 6.85
C SER A 362 -10.86 5.64 5.33
N THR A 363 -12.09 5.82 4.86
CA THR A 363 -12.40 5.80 3.42
C THR A 363 -11.70 6.93 2.68
N PHE A 364 -11.47 8.08 3.32
CA PHE A 364 -10.70 9.19 2.73
C PHE A 364 -9.27 8.77 2.38
N ALA A 365 -8.58 8.11 3.31
CA ALA A 365 -7.23 7.59 3.07
C ALA A 365 -7.24 6.46 2.03
N TRP A 366 -8.22 5.57 2.10
CA TRP A 366 -8.39 4.49 1.12
C TRP A 366 -8.56 5.04 -0.30
N LEU A 367 -9.49 5.97 -0.51
CA LEU A 367 -9.76 6.59 -1.80
C LEU A 367 -8.51 7.29 -2.36
N TRP A 368 -7.77 8.02 -1.52
CA TRP A 368 -6.51 8.64 -1.92
C TRP A 368 -5.49 7.60 -2.40
N LEU A 369 -5.36 6.48 -1.68
CA LEU A 369 -4.44 5.39 -2.04
C LEU A 369 -4.87 4.68 -3.33
N GLU A 370 -6.18 4.50 -3.57
CA GLU A 370 -6.69 3.94 -4.83
C GLU A 370 -6.26 4.77 -6.04
N LEU A 371 -6.23 6.10 -5.90
CA LEU A 371 -5.91 7.02 -6.99
C LEU A 371 -4.41 7.12 -7.21
N LYS A 372 -3.64 7.29 -6.12
CA LYS A 372 -2.20 7.62 -6.20
C LYS A 372 -1.27 6.42 -6.20
N SER A 373 -1.69 5.27 -5.68
CA SER A 373 -0.80 4.10 -5.59
C SER A 373 -0.60 3.40 -6.93
N ARG A 374 0.50 2.65 -7.01
CA ARG A 374 0.78 1.78 -8.15
C ARG A 374 -0.20 0.61 -8.15
N TYR A 375 -0.68 0.23 -9.33
CA TYR A 375 -1.42 -1.03 -9.49
C TYR A 375 -0.44 -2.14 -9.84
N ILE A 376 -0.44 -3.18 -9.03
CA ILE A 376 0.40 -4.36 -9.25
C ILE A 376 -0.42 -5.35 -10.07
N PRO A 377 0.16 -5.96 -11.12
CA PRO A 377 -0.47 -7.08 -11.81
C PRO A 377 -0.96 -8.11 -10.78
N THR A 378 -2.15 -8.70 -10.96
CA THR A 378 -2.90 -9.56 -10.01
C THR A 378 -3.76 -8.87 -8.94
N GLY A 379 -3.79 -7.54 -8.91
CA GLY A 379 -4.83 -6.77 -8.21
C GLY A 379 -4.46 -6.10 -6.88
N PRO A 380 -3.31 -6.35 -6.22
CA PRO A 380 -2.89 -5.53 -5.08
C PRO A 380 -2.50 -4.09 -5.45
N LEU A 381 -2.63 -3.18 -4.49
CA LEU A 381 -1.91 -1.91 -4.52
C LEU A 381 -0.42 -2.13 -4.29
N GLY A 382 0.41 -1.21 -4.76
CA GLY A 382 1.80 -1.04 -4.33
C GLY A 382 1.92 0.29 -3.62
N LEU A 383 1.98 0.25 -2.28
CA LEU A 383 2.13 1.44 -1.43
C LEU A 383 3.58 1.90 -1.42
N GLU A 384 4.02 2.50 -2.53
CA GLU A 384 5.39 3.02 -2.65
C GLU A 384 5.69 4.08 -1.61
N VAL A 385 6.92 4.07 -1.06
CA VAL A 385 7.37 5.03 -0.04
C VAL A 385 7.20 6.47 -0.53
N SER A 386 7.51 6.75 -1.80
CA SER A 386 7.36 8.08 -2.40
C SER A 386 5.90 8.53 -2.49
N VAL A 387 4.96 7.60 -2.65
CA VAL A 387 3.53 7.91 -2.62
C VAL A 387 3.14 8.22 -1.19
N LEU A 388 3.46 7.34 -0.23
CA LEU A 388 3.07 7.55 1.17
C LEU A 388 3.58 8.85 1.78
N ARG A 389 4.76 9.35 1.37
CA ARG A 389 5.26 10.67 1.82
C ARG A 389 4.27 11.81 1.58
N GLU A 390 3.57 11.76 0.44
CA GLU A 390 2.62 12.78 -0.01
C GLU A 390 1.19 12.52 0.48
N MET A 391 0.95 11.43 1.22
CA MET A 391 -0.38 11.08 1.69
C MET A 391 -0.91 12.17 2.65
N PRO A 392 -2.12 12.71 2.42
CA PRO A 392 -2.80 13.57 3.38
C PRO A 392 -2.91 12.87 4.73
N LEU A 393 -2.66 13.60 5.80
CA LEU A 393 -2.70 13.10 7.16
C LEU A 393 -3.33 14.15 8.06
N LEU A 394 -4.25 13.73 8.92
CA LEU A 394 -4.84 14.59 9.95
C LEU A 394 -3.76 15.11 10.90
N ASP A 395 -3.66 16.44 11.00
CA ASP A 395 -2.75 17.10 11.94
C ASP A 395 -3.36 17.08 13.35
N VAL A 396 -3.11 16.00 14.07
CA VAL A 396 -3.61 15.80 15.45
C VAL A 396 -3.11 16.84 16.44
N LYS A 397 -2.08 17.62 16.09
CA LYS A 397 -1.59 18.75 16.91
C LYS A 397 -2.36 20.06 16.66
N ARG A 398 -3.17 20.14 15.61
CA ARG A 398 -3.97 21.34 15.26
C ARG A 398 -5.44 21.24 15.61
N ILE A 399 -5.95 20.04 15.84
CA ILE A 399 -7.36 19.82 16.17
C ILE A 399 -7.59 19.76 17.68
N ASP A 400 -8.84 19.98 18.09
CA ASP A 400 -9.22 19.91 19.51
C ASP A 400 -8.93 18.52 20.08
N ARG A 401 -8.45 18.47 21.34
CA ARG A 401 -8.12 17.23 22.02
C ARG A 401 -9.32 16.28 22.07
N LYS A 402 -10.53 16.78 22.30
CA LYS A 402 -11.76 15.98 22.30
C LYS A 402 -11.92 15.17 21.02
N HIS A 403 -11.65 15.76 19.86
CA HIS A 403 -11.72 15.07 18.58
C HIS A 403 -10.65 13.98 18.43
N VAL A 404 -9.44 14.22 18.95
CA VAL A 404 -8.38 13.19 19.01
C VAL A 404 -8.86 12.00 19.85
N GLU A 405 -9.47 12.26 21.01
CA GLU A 405 -9.94 11.20 21.90
C GLU A 405 -11.11 10.40 21.31
N GLU A 406 -12.05 11.05 20.64
CA GLU A 406 -13.15 10.40 19.93
C GLU A 406 -12.65 9.52 18.78
N LEU A 407 -11.72 10.01 17.96
CA LEU A 407 -11.10 9.19 16.90
C LEU A 407 -10.31 8.01 17.48
N ALA A 408 -9.61 8.20 18.60
CA ALA A 408 -8.89 7.13 19.27
C ALA A 408 -9.84 6.01 19.76
N GLN A 409 -11.00 6.38 20.31
CA GLN A 409 -12.04 5.43 20.72
C GLN A 409 -12.63 4.68 19.52
N LEU A 410 -12.85 5.36 18.39
CA LEU A 410 -13.33 4.72 17.16
C LEU A 410 -12.30 3.71 16.61
N PHE A 411 -11.00 4.00 16.73
CA PHE A 411 -9.95 3.03 16.38
C PHE A 411 -9.98 1.80 17.29
N ASP A 412 -10.14 1.98 18.60
CA ASP A 412 -10.25 0.86 19.53
C ASP A 412 -11.51 0.01 19.24
N LYS A 413 -12.63 0.64 18.91
CA LYS A 413 -13.86 -0.03 18.44
C LYS A 413 -13.65 -0.82 17.14
N LEU A 414 -12.92 -0.24 16.18
CA LEU A 414 -12.54 -0.89 14.93
C LEU A 414 -11.72 -2.16 15.19
N GLU A 415 -10.71 -2.06 16.06
CA GLU A 415 -9.88 -3.22 16.42
C GLU A 415 -10.68 -4.29 17.15
N GLU A 416 -11.50 -3.93 18.14
CA GLU A 416 -12.31 -4.88 18.90
C GLU A 416 -13.23 -5.67 17.96
N ARG A 417 -13.92 -4.99 17.04
CA ARG A 417 -14.77 -5.65 16.07
C ARG A 417 -13.98 -6.52 15.09
N ALA A 418 -12.82 -6.06 14.63
CA ALA A 418 -11.96 -6.84 13.75
C ALA A 418 -11.47 -8.14 14.43
N ARG A 419 -11.19 -8.10 15.74
CA ARG A 419 -10.84 -9.28 16.54
C ARG A 419 -11.95 -10.32 16.58
N GLN A 420 -13.20 -9.88 16.71
CA GLN A 420 -14.37 -10.77 16.68
C GLN A 420 -14.60 -11.42 15.31
N LEU A 421 -14.10 -10.80 14.24
CA LEU A 421 -14.23 -11.28 12.86
C LEU A 421 -13.01 -12.10 12.39
N GLN A 422 -12.06 -12.39 13.28
CA GLN A 422 -10.93 -13.26 12.96
C GLN A 422 -11.41 -14.64 12.49
N GLY A 423 -10.77 -15.16 11.44
CA GLY A 423 -11.18 -16.39 10.75
C GLY A 423 -11.99 -16.15 9.48
N LYS A 424 -12.57 -14.96 9.30
CA LYS A 424 -13.13 -14.55 8.00
C LYS A 424 -12.05 -14.16 7.01
N THR A 425 -12.36 -14.21 5.72
CA THR A 425 -11.49 -13.66 4.68
C THR A 425 -11.32 -12.16 4.89
N LYS A 426 -10.17 -11.59 4.52
CA LYS A 426 -9.92 -10.14 4.67
C LYS A 426 -11.00 -9.29 4.01
N ARG A 427 -11.48 -9.70 2.84
CA ARG A 427 -12.57 -9.00 2.14
C ARG A 427 -13.85 -8.98 2.96
N SER A 428 -14.30 -10.14 3.45
CA SER A 428 -15.51 -10.24 4.27
C SER A 428 -15.40 -9.39 5.53
N MET A 429 -14.25 -9.46 6.21
CA MET A 429 -13.97 -8.65 7.40
C MET A 429 -14.12 -7.16 7.10
N PHE A 430 -13.48 -6.64 6.04
CA PHE A 430 -13.58 -5.20 5.71
C PHE A 430 -15.02 -4.77 5.35
N MET A 431 -15.77 -5.60 4.62
CA MET A 431 -17.16 -5.28 4.30
C MET A 431 -18.06 -5.25 5.54
N GLU A 432 -17.84 -6.16 6.49
CA GLU A 432 -18.57 -6.18 7.76
C GLU A 432 -18.17 -5.06 8.74
N LEU A 433 -16.98 -4.48 8.55
CA LEU A 433 -16.51 -3.32 9.32
C LEU A 433 -17.03 -1.99 8.76
N ARG A 434 -17.75 -1.98 7.64
CA ARG A 434 -18.33 -0.76 7.02
C ARG A 434 -19.02 0.16 8.04
N PRO A 435 -19.87 -0.32 8.98
CA PRO A 435 -20.53 0.58 9.94
C PRO A 435 -19.53 1.39 10.79
N ILE A 436 -18.39 0.80 11.17
CA ILE A 436 -17.37 1.48 11.99
C ILE A 436 -16.54 2.43 11.13
N PHE A 437 -16.19 2.02 9.89
CA PHE A 437 -15.55 2.92 8.94
C PHE A 437 -16.40 4.16 8.69
N ARG A 438 -17.72 3.98 8.54
CA ARG A 438 -18.68 5.09 8.40
C ARG A 438 -18.66 6.03 9.60
N GLU A 439 -18.60 5.52 10.82
CA GLU A 439 -18.48 6.36 12.03
C GLU A 439 -17.17 7.17 12.03
N ILE A 440 -16.05 6.55 11.64
CA ILE A 440 -14.76 7.23 11.47
C ILE A 440 -14.86 8.32 10.40
N ASP A 441 -15.44 8.00 9.25
CA ASP A 441 -15.57 8.93 8.13
C ASP A 441 -16.46 10.12 8.48
N LEU A 442 -17.58 9.90 9.18
CA LEU A 442 -18.43 10.98 9.69
C LEU A 442 -17.66 11.91 10.63
N LYS A 443 -16.85 11.34 11.53
CA LYS A 443 -16.05 12.13 12.46
C LYS A 443 -14.99 12.95 11.75
N ILE A 444 -14.32 12.39 10.74
CA ILE A 444 -13.35 13.11 9.91
C ILE A 444 -14.04 14.22 9.11
N ASN A 445 -15.20 13.93 8.52
CA ASN A 445 -16.01 14.89 7.77
C ASN A 445 -16.43 16.09 8.64
N GLU A 446 -16.80 15.84 9.90
CA GLU A 446 -17.08 16.87 10.92
C GLU A 446 -15.83 17.71 11.23
N ILE A 447 -14.72 17.08 11.61
CA ILE A 447 -13.47 17.77 12.00
C ILE A 447 -12.93 18.67 10.88
N LEU A 448 -13.06 18.21 9.63
CA LEU A 448 -12.54 18.88 8.46
C LEU A 448 -13.57 19.78 7.78
N ASN A 449 -14.84 19.75 8.21
CA ASN A 449 -15.97 20.48 7.62
C ASN A 449 -16.05 20.31 6.10
N LEU A 450 -15.96 19.07 5.60
CA LEU A 450 -15.90 18.80 4.15
C LEU A 450 -17.29 18.78 3.48
N GLY A 451 -18.34 18.46 4.25
CA GLY A 451 -19.72 18.36 3.76
C GLY A 451 -19.94 17.19 2.80
N GLU A 452 -19.12 16.14 2.90
CA GLU A 452 -19.18 14.98 2.00
C GLU A 452 -20.25 13.96 2.42
N ASP A 453 -20.80 13.27 1.43
CA ASP A 453 -21.61 12.07 1.63
C ASP A 453 -20.70 10.86 1.83
N VAL A 454 -20.56 10.44 3.09
CA VAL A 454 -19.66 9.35 3.49
C VAL A 454 -20.06 7.98 2.92
N ASP A 455 -21.35 7.76 2.67
CA ASP A 455 -21.83 6.49 2.12
C ASP A 455 -21.44 6.39 0.64
N ARG A 456 -21.59 7.50 -0.10
CA ARG A 456 -21.09 7.63 -1.47
C ARG A 456 -19.57 7.51 -1.56
N LEU A 457 -18.82 8.06 -0.60
CA LEU A 457 -17.36 7.90 -0.54
C LEU A 457 -16.96 6.42 -0.46
N TRP A 458 -17.63 5.66 0.40
CA TRP A 458 -17.38 4.23 0.59
C TRP A 458 -17.65 3.46 -0.70
N ASP A 459 -18.82 3.70 -1.32
CA ASP A 459 -19.21 3.00 -2.54
C ASP A 459 -18.21 3.29 -3.68
N LEU A 460 -17.71 4.52 -3.79
CA LEU A 460 -16.68 4.90 -4.75
C LEU A 460 -15.36 4.15 -4.51
N ALA A 461 -14.88 4.08 -3.26
CA ALA A 461 -13.64 3.39 -2.93
C ALA A 461 -13.75 1.87 -3.16
N VAL A 462 -14.88 1.26 -2.79
CA VAL A 462 -15.19 -0.15 -3.09
C VAL A 462 -15.16 -0.39 -4.58
N GLU A 463 -15.80 0.46 -5.38
CA GLU A 463 -15.86 0.28 -6.82
C GLU A 463 -14.46 0.33 -7.46
N MET A 464 -13.63 1.29 -7.04
CA MET A 464 -12.24 1.39 -7.49
C MET A 464 -11.43 0.14 -7.15
N MET A 465 -11.56 -0.36 -5.93
CA MET A 465 -10.95 -1.61 -5.50
C MET A 465 -11.45 -2.80 -6.33
N GLU A 466 -12.75 -2.94 -6.54
CA GLU A 466 -13.34 -4.05 -7.29
C GLU A 466 -12.87 -4.04 -8.75
N ARG A 467 -12.81 -2.87 -9.39
CA ARG A 467 -12.23 -2.69 -10.73
C ARG A 467 -10.77 -3.14 -10.76
N ARG A 468 -9.97 -2.74 -9.76
CA ARG A 468 -8.57 -3.15 -9.65
C ARG A 468 -8.42 -4.65 -9.49
N ILE A 469 -9.20 -5.29 -8.62
CA ILE A 469 -9.09 -6.73 -8.35
C ILE A 469 -9.58 -7.54 -9.56
N LYS A 470 -10.74 -7.20 -10.11
CA LYS A 470 -11.38 -7.97 -11.19
C LYS A 470 -10.76 -7.73 -12.55
N GLY A 471 -10.21 -6.54 -12.81
CA GLY A 471 -9.43 -6.24 -14.03
C GLY A 471 -8.15 -7.07 -14.16
N THR A 472 -7.85 -7.94 -13.19
CA THR A 472 -6.74 -8.90 -13.24
C THR A 472 -7.15 -10.35 -13.49
N GLY A 473 -8.45 -10.61 -13.71
CA GLY A 473 -8.90 -11.90 -14.25
C GLY A 473 -8.16 -12.18 -15.55
N LYS A 474 -7.43 -13.29 -15.61
CA LYS A 474 -6.83 -13.75 -16.87
C LYS A 474 -7.93 -13.83 -17.92
N VAL A 475 -7.69 -13.24 -19.09
CA VAL A 475 -8.31 -13.73 -20.32
C VAL A 475 -7.79 -15.15 -20.49
N SER A 476 -8.57 -16.13 -20.02
CA SER A 476 -8.32 -17.53 -20.36
C SER A 476 -8.40 -17.62 -21.87
N ARG A 477 -7.25 -17.87 -22.53
CA ARG A 477 -7.30 -18.39 -23.89
C ARG A 477 -8.02 -19.73 -23.83
N PRO A 478 -8.81 -20.11 -24.85
CA PRO A 478 -9.47 -21.42 -24.86
C PRO A 478 -8.42 -22.52 -24.61
N GLY A 479 -8.54 -23.22 -23.48
CA GLY A 479 -7.63 -24.31 -23.08
C GLY A 479 -6.87 -24.14 -21.76
N ASP A 480 -6.88 -22.98 -21.10
CA ASP A 480 -6.22 -22.79 -19.80
C ASP A 480 -7.19 -23.03 -18.63
N ILE A 481 -6.92 -24.05 -17.80
CA ILE A 481 -7.65 -24.33 -16.56
C ILE A 481 -7.31 -23.26 -15.52
N SER A 482 -8.31 -22.48 -15.11
CA SER A 482 -8.26 -21.53 -14.00
C SER A 482 -8.07 -22.27 -12.68
N LEU A 483 -7.01 -21.93 -11.93
CA LEU A 483 -6.85 -22.34 -10.54
C LEU A 483 -7.37 -21.20 -9.65
N ASP A 484 -8.69 -21.07 -9.59
CA ASP A 484 -9.37 -20.41 -8.48
C ASP A 484 -9.81 -21.52 -7.53
N GLU A 485 -9.05 -21.75 -6.47
CA GLU A 485 -9.49 -22.41 -5.24
C GLU A 485 -8.37 -22.27 -4.18
N GLU A 486 -8.62 -21.41 -3.19
CA GLU A 486 -7.94 -21.47 -1.90
C GLU A 486 -8.46 -22.69 -1.14
N GLU A 487 -8.03 -23.89 -1.53
CA GLU A 487 -8.11 -25.08 -0.68
C GLU A 487 -6.74 -25.74 -0.52
N GLU A 488 -6.54 -26.30 0.67
CA GLU A 488 -5.31 -26.92 1.16
C GLU A 488 -4.64 -27.80 0.10
N ARG A 489 -3.45 -27.41 -0.38
CA ARG A 489 -2.72 -28.24 -1.34
C ARG A 489 -1.97 -29.39 -0.65
N PRO A 490 -2.27 -30.66 -0.96
CA PRO A 490 -1.38 -31.76 -0.63
C PRO A 490 -0.18 -31.78 -1.58
N LYS A 491 0.96 -32.26 -1.09
CA LYS A 491 2.23 -32.37 -1.82
C LYS A 491 2.07 -33.19 -3.10
N ARG A 492 2.39 -32.65 -4.28
CA ARG A 492 2.68 -33.45 -5.48
C ARG A 492 3.88 -32.97 -6.31
N LYS A 493 4.48 -33.97 -6.94
CA LYS A 493 5.85 -34.12 -7.46
C LYS A 493 6.15 -33.36 -8.78
N LYS A 494 7.46 -33.27 -9.07
CA LYS A 494 8.18 -32.67 -10.21
C LYS A 494 7.70 -33.02 -11.63
N GLY A 495 8.00 -32.11 -12.56
CA GLY A 495 7.95 -32.22 -14.04
C GLY A 495 7.08 -31.09 -14.61
N GLY A 496 7.40 -30.29 -15.61
CA GLY A 496 8.48 -30.14 -16.58
C GLY A 496 8.15 -28.90 -17.45
N SER A 497 9.18 -28.22 -17.93
CA SER A 497 9.27 -27.18 -18.99
C SER A 497 8.04 -26.46 -19.57
N GLY A 498 8.12 -25.12 -19.62
CA GLY A 498 7.31 -24.27 -20.51
C GLY A 498 7.66 -22.79 -20.32
N SER A 499 8.60 -22.29 -21.11
CA SER A 499 9.19 -20.95 -21.06
C SER A 499 8.36 -19.89 -21.79
N THR A 500 8.25 -18.68 -21.23
CA THR A 500 8.11 -17.45 -22.04
C THR A 500 8.75 -16.26 -21.28
N PRO A 501 9.52 -15.38 -21.95
CA PRO A 501 10.35 -14.35 -21.31
C PRO A 501 9.55 -13.05 -21.08
N LEU A 502 9.97 -12.22 -20.11
CA LEU A 502 9.51 -10.83 -20.03
C LEU A 502 10.65 -9.89 -19.64
N ASP A 503 10.68 -8.82 -20.42
CA ASP A 503 11.76 -7.86 -20.60
C ASP A 503 12.07 -7.02 -19.37
N ILE A 504 13.38 -6.84 -19.20
CA ILE A 504 14.05 -5.78 -18.45
C ILE A 504 13.82 -4.49 -19.22
N PHE A 505 13.38 -3.39 -18.58
CA PHE A 505 13.96 -2.06 -18.83
C PHE A 505 13.56 -1.08 -17.72
N MET A 506 14.63 -0.52 -17.13
CA MET A 506 14.85 0.73 -16.36
C MET A 506 13.67 1.46 -15.71
#